data_AF-A0A3D5DAR7-F1
#
_entry.id   AF-A0A3D5DAR7-F1
#
_cell.length_a   1.000
_cell.length_b   1.000
_cell.length_c   1.000
_cell.angle_alpha   90.00
_cell.angle_beta   90.00
_cell.angle_gamma   90.00
#
_symmetry.space_group_name_H-M   'P 1'
#
loop_
_entity.id
_entity.type
_entity.pdbx_description
1 polymer ?
#
loop_
_entity_poly.entity_id
_entity_poly.type
_entity_poly.pdbx_seq_one_letter_code
_entity_poly.pdbx_strand_id
1 'polypeptide(L)' 'MKALEAPGEARAEWEFLHELVENTTGQNGYSTIEGLFNQMAGEVEAFKAKELTWAALGDTGVTVEL' A
#
# COMPACT_ATOMS: atom_id res chain seq x y z
N MET A 1 9.24 -6.78 5.76
CA MET A 1 9.26 -8.14 6.37
C MET A 1 8.42 -8.11 7.64
N LYS A 2 7.59 -9.13 7.92
CA LYS A 2 6.80 -9.20 9.16
C LYS A 2 7.69 -9.68 10.31
N ALA A 3 7.73 -8.95 11.42
CA ALA A 3 8.61 -9.28 12.55
C ALA A 3 8.07 -10.44 13.40
N LEU A 4 6.74 -10.54 13.54
CA LEU A 4 6.04 -11.56 14.32
C LEU A 4 4.71 -11.89 13.65
N GLU A 5 4.25 -13.12 13.81
CA GLU A 5 2.91 -13.48 13.38
C GLU A 5 1.85 -12.84 14.28
N ALA A 6 0.71 -12.52 13.64
CA ALA A 6 -0.41 -11.93 14.37
C ALA A 6 -1.13 -13.04 15.15
N PRO A 7 -1.69 -12.73 16.34
CA PRO A 7 -2.40 -13.73 17.13
C PRO A 7 -3.68 -14.18 16.42
N GLY A 8 -3.98 -15.48 16.47
CA GLY A 8 -5.19 -16.06 15.88
C GLY A 8 -5.22 -15.95 14.36
N GLU A 9 -6.36 -15.53 13.81
CA GLU A 9 -6.61 -15.39 12.38
C GLU A 9 -6.58 -13.92 11.92
N ALA A 10 -5.79 -13.08 12.61
CA ALA A 10 -5.65 -11.68 12.24
C ALA A 10 -4.96 -11.53 10.86
N ARG A 11 -5.60 -10.75 9.99
CA ARG A 11 -5.14 -10.42 8.63
C ARG A 11 -4.66 -8.98 8.56
N ALA A 12 -3.88 -8.64 7.55
CA ALA A 12 -3.48 -7.24 7.37
C ALA A 12 -4.71 -6.39 7.03
N GLU A 13 -4.78 -5.17 7.57
CA GLU A 13 -5.97 -4.31 7.41
C GLU A 13 -6.26 -3.99 5.94
N TRP A 14 -5.22 -3.87 5.12
CA TRP A 14 -5.36 -3.61 3.68
C TRP A 14 -6.04 -4.78 2.95
N GLU A 15 -5.83 -6.02 3.37
CA GLU A 15 -6.47 -7.21 2.78
C GLU A 15 -7.97 -7.17 3.06
N PHE A 16 -8.36 -6.86 4.30
CA PHE A 16 -9.76 -6.68 4.67
C PHE A 16 -10.44 -5.54 3.89
N LEU A 17 -9.77 -4.40 3.75
CA LEU A 17 -10.30 -3.26 3.01
C LEU A 17 -10.40 -3.56 1.51
N HIS A 18 -9.42 -4.25 0.92
CA HIS A 18 -9.46 -4.70 -0.47
C HIS A 18 -10.67 -5.61 -0.71
N GLU A 19 -10.84 -6.64 0.12
CA GLU A 19 -12.00 -7.55 0.04
C GLU A 19 -13.33 -6.80 0.19
N LEU A 20 -13.40 -5.82 1.11
CA LEU A 20 -14.61 -5.02 1.30
C LEU A 20 -14.94 -4.19 0.06
N VAL A 21 -13.95 -3.52 -0.53
CA VAL A 21 -14.13 -2.72 -1.76
C VAL A 21 -14.56 -3.63 -2.92
N GLU A 22 -13.90 -4.77 -3.11
CA GLU A 22 -14.26 -5.72 -4.16
C GLU A 22 -15.70 -6.22 -3.99
N ASN A 23 -16.07 -6.68 -2.79
CA ASN A 23 -17.39 -7.26 -2.54
C ASN A 23 -18.53 -6.23 -2.60
N THR A 24 -18.25 -4.96 -2.34
CA THR A 24 -19.27 -3.90 -2.32
C THR A 24 -19.38 -3.13 -3.64
N THR A 25 -18.29 -3.04 -4.41
CA THR A 25 -18.23 -2.20 -5.62
C THR A 25 -17.89 -2.97 -6.90
N GLY A 26 -17.41 -4.21 -6.79
CA GLY A 26 -16.86 -4.99 -7.91
C GLY A 26 -15.48 -4.51 -8.39
N GLN A 27 -14.87 -3.52 -7.73
CA GLN A 27 -13.54 -3.05 -8.07
C GLN A 27 -12.48 -3.93 -7.40
N ASN A 28 -11.71 -4.64 -8.22
CA ASN A 28 -10.62 -5.51 -7.78
C ASN A 28 -9.30 -4.99 -8.35
N GLY A 29 -8.81 -3.89 -7.78
CA GLY A 29 -7.65 -3.15 -8.28
C GLY A 29 -6.31 -3.87 -8.02
N TYR A 30 -5.69 -3.56 -6.89
CA TYR A 30 -4.35 -4.01 -6.49
C TYR A 30 -4.38 -5.35 -5.76
N SER A 31 -3.37 -6.19 -5.96
CA SER A 31 -3.23 -7.51 -5.32
C SER A 31 -2.12 -7.60 -4.26
N THR A 32 -1.39 -6.50 -4.03
CA THR A 32 -0.33 -6.43 -3.00
C THR A 32 -0.30 -5.06 -2.33
N ILE A 33 0.30 -4.99 -1.14
CA ILE A 33 0.50 -3.72 -0.41
C ILE A 33 1.37 -2.73 -1.20
N GLU A 34 2.37 -3.23 -1.94
CA GLU A 34 3.21 -2.40 -2.80
C GLU A 34 2.42 -1.81 -3.96
N GLY A 35 1.52 -2.60 -4.57
CA GLY A 35 0.61 -2.13 -5.61
C GLY A 35 -0.34 -1.04 -5.09
N LEU A 36 -0.93 -1.26 -3.91
CA LEU A 36 -1.77 -0.27 -3.23
C LEU A 36 -1.00 1.02 -2.95
N PHE A 37 0.20 0.92 -2.37
CA PHE A 37 1.03 2.08 -2.09
C PHE A 37 1.35 2.88 -3.36
N ASN A 38 1.78 2.19 -4.43
CA ASN A 38 2.15 2.85 -5.68
C ASN A 38 0.96 3.57 -6.32
N GLN A 39 -0.25 3.00 -6.23
CA GLN A 39 -1.47 3.69 -6.68
C GLN A 39 -1.71 4.96 -5.86
N MET A 40 -1.72 4.86 -4.53
CA MET A 40 -1.94 6.02 -3.65
C MET A 40 -0.87 7.10 -3.82
N ALA A 41 0.39 6.72 -4.01
CA ALA A 41 1.48 7.65 -4.27
C ALA A 41 1.28 8.45 -5.57
N GLY A 42 0.61 7.86 -6.57
CA GLY A 42 0.21 8.56 -7.79
C GLY A 42 -0.95 9.55 -7.62
N GLU A 43 -1.69 9.48 -6.52
CA GLU A 43 -2.83 10.34 -6.20
C GLU A 43 -2.43 11.54 -5.33
N VAL A 44 -1.28 11.49 -4.64
CA VAL A 44 -0.74 12.59 -3.83
C VAL A 44 0.31 13.36 -4.62
N GLU A 45 0.05 14.63 -4.93
CA GLU A 45 0.90 15.46 -5.80
C GLU A 45 2.38 15.47 -5.40
N ALA A 46 2.67 15.65 -4.11
CA ALA A 46 4.04 15.66 -3.60
C ALA A 46 4.80 14.33 -3.82
N PHE A 47 4.10 13.19 -3.71
CA PHE A 47 4.70 11.86 -3.92
C PHE A 47 4.84 11.54 -5.40
N LYS A 48 3.82 11.90 -6.19
CA LYS A 48 3.84 11.78 -7.65
C LYS A 48 4.96 12.59 -8.27
N ALA A 49 5.20 13.83 -7.82
CA ALA A 49 6.24 14.71 -8.32
C ALA A 49 7.66 14.15 -8.14
N LYS A 50 7.84 13.23 -7.18
CA LYS A 50 9.11 12.53 -6.93
C LYS A 50 9.11 11.08 -7.43
N GLU A 51 8.09 10.68 -8.19
CA GLU A 51 7.92 9.32 -8.71
C GLU A 51 8.08 8.27 -7.59
N LEU A 52 7.54 8.56 -6.41
CA LEU A 52 7.75 7.73 -5.24
C LEU A 52 7.05 6.37 -5.42
N THR A 53 7.83 5.29 -5.27
CA THR A 53 7.33 3.92 -5.27
C THR A 53 7.75 3.20 -4.00
N TRP A 54 7.08 2.10 -3.68
CA TRP A 54 7.46 1.24 -2.56
C TRP A 54 8.92 0.78 -2.67
N ALA A 55 9.34 0.41 -3.89
CA ALA A 55 10.71 0.02 -4.17
C ALA A 55 11.72 1.17 -3.95
N ALA A 56 11.33 2.40 -4.30
CA ALA A 56 12.18 3.58 -4.09
C ALA A 56 12.33 3.97 -2.62
N LEU A 57 11.32 3.71 -1.77
CA LEU A 57 11.46 3.90 -0.31
C LEU A 57 12.54 2.99 0.28
N GLY A 58 12.56 1.72 -0.13
CA GLY A 58 13.44 0.71 0.45
C GLY A 58 13.23 0.54 1.97
N ASP A 59 14.17 -0.16 2.63
CA ASP A 59 14.06 -0.44 4.07
C ASP A 59 14.41 0.77 4.96
N THR A 60 15.14 1.75 4.44
CA THR A 60 15.61 2.92 5.20
C THR A 60 14.78 4.18 4.97
N GLY A 61 13.80 4.12 4.06
CA GLY A 61 13.05 5.28 3.59
C GLY A 61 13.91 6.24 2.77
N VAL A 62 13.23 7.27 2.23
CA VAL A 62 13.86 8.37 1.50
C VAL A 62 13.32 9.70 2.01
N THR A 63 14.13 10.76 1.90
CA THR A 63 13.66 12.13 2.18
C THR A 63 13.04 12.72 0.91
N VAL A 64 11.79 13.16 1.03
CA VAL A 64 11.04 13.84 -0.03
C VAL A 64 11.04 15.33 0.28
N GLU A 65 11.81 16.11 -0.48
CA GLU A 65 11.79 17.58 -0.39
C GLU A 65 10.53 18.13 -1.07
N LEU A 66 9.74 18.89 -0.31
CA LEU A 66 8.49 19.54 -0.72
C LEU A 66 8.76 20.90 -1.39
#